data_AF-A0AAU2Q794-F1
#
_entry.id   AF-A0AAU2Q794-F1
#
_cell.length_a   1.000
_cell.length_b   1.000
_cell.length_c   1.000
_cell.angle_alpha   90.00
_cell.angle_beta   90.00
_cell.angle_gamma   90.00
#
_symmetry.space_group_name_H-M   'P 1'
#
loop_
_entity.id
_entity.type
_entity.pdbx_description
1 polymer ?
#
loop_
_entity_poly.entity_id
_entity_poly.type
_entity_poly.pdbx_seq_one_letter_code
_entity_poly.pdbx_strand_id
1 'polypeptide(L)'
;MPAREGPDAVGDRAAPAAAAVPAARVPEGAPAPDRTDAGLLVLASVLLADAALTARQSGAELTGALFSRRFGLEVLRRPGWALGTAVTCARALTSPSGLAFGANGGLIGELARMAGSMTHRRPAKVAMAVDAFALRIEAAAVEHPNLDSPPARRVTDAMVAGNRLEALRAMHALTELLGVTRALTTISPVIMELLALLGLLDENPVNDEFSWVTLAGGVPTTDPFFGLPSSVLKFLNPGPGRAERTEPDAILAKVLATSRNDIVSYVGDIGALGNHGLVLLRRVACADGAVRHVLLLPGTSFGLLSNSTPQDLVGAFDGLLRTDTTYTRAARKLLLRAGVPAGSELMIVGHSLGGLTAMNLAADVEVSSTYRVTHVITVGSPIDGKRPADHTTRVISLVNKHDVIPMLDGRGPASPNDIPASWVELAWLDESYDYPLSHAPQAYSDTLRGELTHYREHVNKLISAYDGEVVGNQPYMLRDK
;
A
#
# COMPACT_ATOMS: atom_id res chain seq x y z
N MET A 1 -39.85 16.59 78.87
CA MET A 1 -39.59 17.91 78.24
C MET A 1 -38.40 17.78 77.30
N PRO A 2 -38.40 18.47 76.15
CA PRO A 2 -37.83 17.95 74.89
C PRO A 2 -36.43 18.48 74.54
N ALA A 3 -35.71 17.74 73.69
CA ALA A 3 -34.91 18.23 72.53
C ALA A 3 -34.29 17.00 71.81
N ARG A 4 -34.85 16.58 70.67
CA ARG A 4 -34.32 16.73 69.29
C ARG A 4 -33.10 15.86 68.96
N GLU A 5 -33.35 14.74 68.26
CA GLU A 5 -32.46 14.11 67.26
C GLU A 5 -33.30 13.56 66.09
N GLY A 6 -32.67 13.44 64.92
CA GLY A 6 -33.25 13.62 63.58
C GLY A 6 -34.08 12.46 62.98
N PRO A 7 -34.51 12.59 61.71
CA PRO A 7 -35.25 11.53 61.05
C PRO A 7 -34.33 10.59 60.27
N ASP A 8 -34.44 9.33 60.66
CA ASP A 8 -34.01 8.11 60.00
C ASP A 8 -34.59 7.90 58.60
N ALA A 9 -33.82 7.09 57.86
CA ALA A 9 -34.15 6.17 56.78
C ALA A 9 -35.63 6.04 56.34
N VAL A 10 -35.85 6.21 55.03
CA VAL A 10 -37.05 5.75 54.33
C VAL A 10 -36.69 4.60 53.40
N GLY A 11 -37.00 3.40 53.89
CA GLY A 11 -37.79 2.34 53.22
C GLY A 11 -37.77 2.21 51.69
N ASP A 12 -37.06 1.19 51.27
CA ASP A 12 -37.41 0.16 50.29
C ASP A 12 -38.73 0.35 49.49
N ARG A 13 -38.59 0.58 48.18
CA ARG A 13 -39.63 0.33 47.17
C ARG A 13 -39.02 -0.38 45.98
N ALA A 14 -39.21 -1.69 45.93
CA ALA A 14 -38.94 -2.54 44.78
C ALA A 14 -39.73 -2.06 43.54
N ALA A 15 -39.02 -1.83 42.44
CA ALA A 15 -39.62 -1.60 41.12
C ALA A 15 -40.04 -2.94 40.48
N PRO A 16 -41.18 -2.99 39.77
CA PRO A 16 -41.70 -4.24 39.22
C PRO A 16 -40.88 -4.72 38.01
N ALA A 17 -40.66 -6.04 37.95
CA ALA A 17 -39.98 -6.73 36.85
C ALA A 17 -40.72 -6.51 35.52
N ALA A 18 -39.99 -6.01 34.52
CA ALA A 18 -40.49 -5.89 33.16
C ALA A 18 -40.67 -7.28 32.53
N ALA A 19 -41.88 -7.55 32.07
CA ALA A 19 -42.24 -8.79 31.38
C ALA A 19 -41.43 -8.95 30.08
N ALA A 20 -40.82 -10.12 29.88
CA ALA A 20 -40.10 -10.48 28.68
C ALA A 20 -41.05 -10.55 27.47
N VAL A 21 -40.79 -9.71 26.46
CA VAL A 21 -41.43 -9.78 25.15
C VAL A 21 -40.86 -10.98 24.41
N PRO A 22 -41.66 -11.93 23.89
CA PRO A 22 -41.13 -13.06 23.14
C PRO A 22 -40.51 -12.57 21.84
N ALA A 23 -39.24 -12.94 21.62
CA ALA A 23 -38.52 -12.64 20.40
C ALA A 23 -39.29 -13.18 19.19
N ALA A 24 -39.65 -12.28 18.27
CA ALA A 24 -40.20 -12.66 16.97
C ALA A 24 -39.15 -13.53 16.25
N ARG A 25 -39.53 -14.75 15.89
CA ARG A 25 -38.71 -15.62 15.03
C ARG A 25 -38.49 -14.90 13.70
N VAL A 26 -37.23 -14.57 13.40
CA VAL A 26 -36.80 -14.14 12.08
C VAL A 26 -37.06 -15.32 11.12
N PRO A 27 -37.80 -15.14 10.02
CA PRO A 27 -37.99 -16.22 9.05
C PRO A 27 -36.65 -16.56 8.40
N GLU A 28 -36.33 -17.85 8.38
CA GLU A 28 -35.17 -18.40 7.68
C GLU A 28 -35.23 -18.07 6.18
N GLY A 29 -34.11 -17.55 5.65
CA GLY A 29 -33.68 -17.74 4.26
C GLY A 29 -34.54 -17.13 3.15
N ALA A 30 -34.51 -15.81 3.00
CA ALA A 30 -34.57 -15.26 1.65
C ALA A 30 -33.19 -15.47 1.00
N PRO A 31 -33.08 -15.99 -0.24
CA PRO A 31 -31.79 -16.05 -0.92
C PRO A 31 -31.29 -14.61 -1.06
N ALA A 32 -30.07 -14.35 -0.58
CA ALA A 32 -29.38 -13.10 -0.89
C ALA A 32 -29.40 -12.94 -2.43
N PRO A 33 -29.62 -11.73 -2.96
CA PRO A 33 -29.52 -11.50 -4.40
C PRO A 33 -28.19 -12.07 -4.88
N ASP A 34 -28.23 -12.75 -6.02
CA ASP A 34 -27.10 -13.44 -6.67
C ASP A 34 -25.97 -12.42 -6.90
N ARG A 35 -25.17 -12.16 -5.85
CA ARG A 35 -24.06 -11.22 -5.90
C ARG A 35 -23.03 -11.85 -6.79
N THR A 36 -22.68 -11.16 -7.87
CA THR A 36 -21.62 -11.58 -8.78
C THR A 36 -20.38 -11.94 -7.96
N ASP A 37 -19.84 -13.13 -8.22
CA ASP A 37 -18.65 -13.64 -7.54
C ASP A 37 -17.48 -12.66 -7.68
N ALA A 38 -16.83 -12.32 -6.57
CA ALA A 38 -15.74 -11.34 -6.54
C ALA A 38 -14.57 -11.78 -7.43
N GLY A 39 -14.27 -13.07 -7.48
CA GLY A 39 -13.23 -13.63 -8.35
C GLY A 39 -13.56 -13.45 -9.83
N LEU A 40 -14.83 -13.65 -10.22
CA LEU A 40 -15.28 -13.39 -11.60
C LEU A 40 -15.19 -11.90 -11.97
N LEU A 41 -15.50 -10.99 -11.04
CA LEU A 41 -15.34 -9.54 -11.26
C LEU A 41 -13.87 -9.17 -11.47
N VAL A 42 -12.95 -9.73 -10.66
CA VAL A 42 -11.50 -9.52 -10.83
C VAL A 42 -11.04 -10.06 -12.19
N LEU A 43 -11.43 -11.28 -12.58
CA LEU A 43 -11.08 -11.85 -13.89
C LEU A 43 -11.60 -11.00 -15.06
N ALA A 44 -12.83 -10.54 -14.99
CA ALA A 44 -13.40 -9.65 -16.00
C ALA A 44 -12.65 -8.31 -16.07
N SER A 45 -12.22 -7.78 -14.91
CA SER A 45 -11.39 -6.56 -14.86
C SER A 45 -10.05 -6.73 -15.56
N VAL A 46 -9.41 -7.90 -15.44
CA VAL A 46 -8.13 -8.21 -16.11
C VAL A 46 -8.31 -8.24 -17.62
N LEU A 47 -9.38 -8.89 -18.11
CA LEU A 47 -9.67 -8.93 -19.55
C LEU A 47 -9.93 -7.54 -20.13
N LEU A 48 -10.65 -6.68 -19.41
CA LEU A 48 -10.88 -5.29 -19.82
C LEU A 48 -9.59 -4.45 -19.76
N ALA A 49 -8.75 -4.66 -18.76
CA ALA A 49 -7.44 -4.02 -18.66
C ALA A 49 -6.53 -4.39 -19.85
N ASP A 50 -6.46 -5.66 -20.23
CA ASP A 50 -5.69 -6.14 -21.38
C ASP A 50 -6.21 -5.54 -22.70
N ALA A 51 -7.54 -5.49 -22.86
CA ALA A 51 -8.16 -4.86 -24.02
C ALA A 51 -7.85 -3.35 -24.09
N ALA A 52 -7.88 -2.66 -22.94
CA ALA A 52 -7.53 -1.25 -22.83
C ALA A 52 -6.07 -0.98 -23.20
N LEU A 53 -5.14 -1.79 -22.69
CA LEU A 53 -3.70 -1.71 -23.00
C LEU A 53 -3.42 -1.99 -24.47
N THR A 54 -4.07 -3.00 -25.05
CA THR A 54 -3.95 -3.35 -26.48
C THR A 54 -4.47 -2.22 -27.36
N ALA A 55 -5.61 -1.62 -27.01
CA ALA A 55 -6.16 -0.45 -27.71
C ALA A 55 -5.23 0.77 -27.59
N ARG A 56 -4.63 0.99 -26.42
CA ARG A 56 -3.64 2.05 -26.17
C ARG A 56 -2.40 1.87 -27.05
N GLN A 57 -1.85 0.65 -27.10
CA GLN A 57 -0.68 0.31 -27.93
C GLN A 57 -0.98 0.46 -29.42
N SER A 58 -2.11 -0.09 -29.89
CA SER A 58 -2.53 0.02 -31.28
C SER A 58 -2.68 1.48 -31.72
N GLY A 59 -3.25 2.32 -30.86
CA GLY A 59 -3.34 3.77 -31.09
C GLY A 59 -1.98 4.45 -31.18
N ALA A 60 -1.03 4.07 -30.33
CA ALA A 60 0.33 4.61 -30.34
C ALA A 60 1.11 4.19 -31.61
N GLU A 61 1.00 2.93 -32.03
CA GLU A 61 1.63 2.42 -33.25
C GLU A 61 1.08 3.11 -34.51
N LEU A 62 -0.25 3.26 -34.60
CA LEU A 62 -0.90 3.98 -35.71
C LEU A 62 -0.48 5.44 -35.76
N THR A 63 -0.44 6.12 -34.60
CA THR A 63 0.02 7.50 -34.50
C THR A 63 1.49 7.61 -34.91
N GLY A 64 2.36 6.75 -34.37
CA GLY A 64 3.78 6.73 -34.71
C GLY A 64 4.04 6.44 -36.19
N ALA A 65 3.27 5.54 -36.81
CA ALA A 65 3.36 5.25 -38.24
C ALA A 65 3.03 6.48 -39.10
N LEU A 66 1.91 7.17 -38.79
CA LEU A 66 1.47 8.38 -39.50
C LEU A 66 2.47 9.54 -39.40
N PHE A 67 3.14 9.69 -38.26
CA PHE A 67 4.08 10.78 -38.02
C PHE A 67 5.55 10.35 -38.20
N SER A 68 5.80 9.17 -38.76
CA SER A 68 7.15 8.70 -39.02
C SER A 68 7.80 9.46 -40.19
N ARG A 69 9.13 9.66 -40.12
CA ARG A 69 9.91 10.25 -41.22
C ARG A 69 9.76 9.47 -42.52
N ARG A 70 9.62 8.13 -42.43
CA ARG A 70 9.42 7.24 -43.59
C ARG A 70 8.08 7.50 -44.27
N PHE A 71 7.01 7.70 -43.50
CA PHE A 71 5.70 8.07 -44.04
C PHE A 71 5.77 9.42 -44.76
N GLY A 72 6.44 10.43 -44.17
CA GLY A 72 6.67 11.72 -44.82
C GLY A 72 7.40 11.62 -46.17
N LEU A 73 8.38 10.71 -46.30
CA LEU A 73 9.06 10.45 -47.57
C LEU A 73 8.15 9.75 -48.60
N GLU A 74 7.29 8.83 -48.16
CA GLU A 74 6.33 8.15 -49.06
C GLU A 74 5.19 9.06 -49.51
N VAL A 75 4.79 10.05 -48.71
CA VAL A 75 3.84 11.10 -49.13
C VAL A 75 4.34 11.82 -50.39
N LEU A 76 5.65 12.11 -50.47
CA LEU A 76 6.25 12.76 -51.65
C LEU A 76 6.25 11.85 -52.89
N ARG A 77 6.30 10.53 -52.71
CA ARG A 77 6.34 9.55 -53.80
C ARG A 77 4.96 9.11 -54.27
N ARG A 78 3.99 8.97 -53.36
CA ARG A 78 2.67 8.37 -53.60
C ARG A 78 1.57 9.12 -52.84
N PRO A 79 1.22 10.35 -53.25
CA PRO A 79 0.31 11.21 -52.49
C PRO A 79 -1.10 10.64 -52.34
N GLY A 80 -1.65 9.99 -53.37
CA GLY A 80 -3.00 9.39 -53.31
C GLY A 80 -3.12 8.20 -52.34
N TRP A 81 -2.10 7.33 -52.31
CA TRP A 81 -2.02 6.24 -51.34
C TRP A 81 -1.87 6.80 -49.92
N ALA A 82 -0.95 7.75 -49.74
CA ALA A 82 -0.68 8.33 -48.43
C ALA A 82 -1.90 9.06 -47.85
N LEU A 83 -2.67 9.78 -48.69
CA LEU A 83 -3.93 10.39 -48.29
C LEU A 83 -4.97 9.31 -47.89
N GLY A 84 -5.10 8.23 -48.66
CA GLY A 84 -6.00 7.12 -48.35
C GLY A 84 -5.63 6.42 -47.03
N THR A 85 -4.34 6.18 -46.79
CA THR A 85 -3.83 5.64 -45.52
C THR A 85 -4.06 6.59 -44.37
N ALA A 86 -3.76 7.89 -44.53
CA ALA A 86 -3.98 8.90 -43.50
C ALA A 86 -5.46 9.03 -43.12
N VAL A 87 -6.37 9.03 -44.10
CA VAL A 87 -7.82 9.07 -43.85
C VAL A 87 -8.29 7.80 -43.16
N THR A 88 -7.81 6.62 -43.58
CA THR A 88 -8.20 5.34 -42.95
C THR A 88 -7.70 5.25 -41.51
N CYS A 89 -6.44 5.63 -41.25
CA CYS A 89 -5.89 5.68 -39.90
C CYS A 89 -6.58 6.75 -39.04
N ALA A 90 -6.87 7.93 -39.59
CA ALA A 90 -7.63 8.95 -38.87
C ALA A 90 -9.04 8.46 -38.53
N ARG A 91 -9.73 7.76 -39.44
CA ARG A 91 -11.03 7.11 -39.16
C ARG A 91 -10.91 6.02 -38.11
N ALA A 92 -9.90 5.15 -38.19
CA ALA A 92 -9.68 4.11 -37.18
C ALA A 92 -9.40 4.71 -35.78
N LEU A 93 -8.64 5.82 -35.74
CA LEU A 93 -8.31 6.53 -34.51
C LEU A 93 -9.49 7.32 -33.94
N THR A 94 -10.41 7.85 -34.74
CA THR A 94 -11.48 8.78 -34.29
C THR A 94 -12.89 8.18 -34.32
N SER A 95 -13.12 7.09 -35.05
CA SER A 95 -14.45 6.47 -35.15
C SER A 95 -14.88 5.87 -33.81
N PRO A 96 -16.15 6.05 -33.40
CA PRO A 96 -16.74 5.36 -32.26
C PRO A 96 -16.73 3.83 -32.37
N SER A 97 -16.74 3.29 -33.60
CA SER A 97 -16.60 1.86 -33.88
C SER A 97 -15.15 1.38 -33.99
N GLY A 98 -14.18 2.29 -33.87
CA GLY A 98 -12.74 2.02 -33.85
C GLY A 98 -12.16 2.30 -32.47
N LEU A 99 -11.05 3.05 -32.40
CA LEU A 99 -10.40 3.38 -31.13
C LEU A 99 -10.97 4.64 -30.44
N ALA A 100 -12.02 5.25 -31.03
CA ALA A 100 -12.80 6.35 -30.47
C ALA A 100 -11.98 7.50 -29.88
N PHE A 101 -11.08 8.11 -30.66
CA PHE A 101 -10.04 9.08 -30.21
C PHE A 101 -8.86 8.41 -29.48
N GLY A 102 -8.36 7.32 -30.06
CA GLY A 102 -7.27 6.51 -29.52
C GLY A 102 -5.85 7.04 -29.76
N ALA A 103 -5.66 8.22 -30.36
CA ALA A 103 -4.33 8.79 -30.63
C ALA A 103 -3.49 8.88 -29.34
N ASN A 104 -2.20 8.54 -29.44
CA ASN A 104 -1.26 8.48 -28.32
C ASN A 104 0.18 8.64 -28.81
N GLY A 105 1.03 9.25 -27.98
CA GLY A 105 2.47 9.30 -28.20
C GLY A 105 2.94 10.41 -29.14
N GLY A 106 4.07 11.03 -28.77
CA GLY A 106 4.62 12.20 -29.46
C GLY A 106 3.78 13.47 -29.31
N LEU A 107 4.35 14.62 -29.68
CA LEU A 107 3.70 15.93 -29.51
C LEU A 107 2.33 16.02 -30.21
N ILE A 108 2.20 15.40 -31.38
CA ILE A 108 0.99 15.49 -32.21
C ILE A 108 -0.11 14.53 -31.73
N GLY A 109 0.26 13.34 -31.24
CA GLY A 109 -0.69 12.42 -30.61
C GLY A 109 -1.34 13.02 -29.37
N GLU A 110 -0.55 13.74 -28.55
CA GLU A 110 -1.05 14.45 -27.37
C GLU A 110 -1.95 15.63 -27.70
N LEU A 111 -1.62 16.41 -28.74
CA LEU A 111 -2.48 17.49 -29.22
C LEU A 111 -3.80 16.97 -29.79
N ALA A 112 -3.78 15.84 -30.52
CA ALA A 112 -5.00 15.20 -31.02
C ALA A 112 -5.86 14.63 -29.88
N ARG A 113 -5.23 14.12 -28.81
CA ARG A 113 -5.92 13.67 -27.58
C ARG A 113 -6.62 14.83 -26.88
N MET A 114 -5.93 15.97 -26.71
CA MET A 114 -6.51 17.20 -26.15
C MET A 114 -7.67 17.76 -26.99
N ALA A 115 -7.57 17.70 -28.33
CA ALA A 115 -8.67 18.10 -29.20
C ALA A 115 -9.88 17.14 -29.11
N GLY A 116 -9.64 15.85 -28.82
CA GLY A 116 -10.68 14.85 -28.61
C GLY A 116 -11.47 15.05 -27.32
N SER A 117 -10.85 15.53 -26.23
CA SER A 117 -11.55 15.75 -24.94
C SER A 117 -12.65 16.82 -25.04
N MET A 118 -12.52 17.76 -25.99
CA MET A 118 -13.56 18.75 -26.31
C MET A 118 -14.86 18.14 -26.87
N THR A 119 -14.85 16.88 -27.29
CA THR A 119 -16.03 16.21 -27.89
C THR A 119 -16.91 15.46 -26.88
N HIS A 120 -16.61 15.55 -25.57
CA HIS A 120 -17.30 14.85 -24.47
C HIS A 120 -17.37 13.31 -24.59
N ARG A 121 -16.65 12.70 -25.54
CA ARG A 121 -16.62 11.24 -25.71
C ARG A 121 -15.33 10.65 -25.14
N ARG A 122 -15.45 9.65 -24.27
CA ARG A 122 -14.31 8.93 -23.67
C ARG A 122 -13.67 8.02 -24.72
N PRO A 123 -12.33 8.02 -24.86
CA PRO A 123 -11.65 7.05 -25.71
C PRO A 123 -11.92 5.61 -25.29
N ALA A 124 -12.00 4.69 -26.26
CA ALA A 124 -12.32 3.29 -25.99
C ALA A 124 -11.38 2.66 -24.95
N LYS A 125 -10.07 2.95 -25.07
CA LYS A 125 -9.04 2.55 -24.08
C LYS A 125 -9.34 3.08 -22.67
N VAL A 126 -9.83 4.31 -22.56
CA VAL A 126 -10.14 4.96 -21.27
C VAL A 126 -11.44 4.38 -20.70
N ALA A 127 -12.46 4.18 -21.53
CA ALA A 127 -13.71 3.54 -21.12
C ALA A 127 -13.47 2.13 -20.57
N MET A 128 -12.74 1.28 -21.30
CA MET A 128 -12.38 -0.06 -20.85
C MET A 128 -11.54 -0.05 -19.56
N ALA A 129 -10.62 0.90 -19.41
CA ALA A 129 -9.83 1.05 -18.20
C ALA A 129 -10.68 1.48 -16.99
N VAL A 130 -11.63 2.41 -17.18
CA VAL A 130 -12.58 2.81 -16.14
C VAL A 130 -13.47 1.65 -15.74
N ASP A 131 -14.00 0.89 -16.70
CA ASP A 131 -14.83 -0.28 -16.43
C ASP A 131 -14.05 -1.37 -15.69
N ALA A 132 -12.77 -1.58 -16.05
CA ALA A 132 -11.88 -2.47 -15.31
C ALA A 132 -11.71 -2.04 -13.84
N PHE A 133 -11.45 -0.76 -13.57
CA PHE A 133 -11.37 -0.25 -12.20
C PHE A 133 -12.71 -0.34 -11.45
N ALA A 134 -13.83 -0.09 -12.12
CA ALA A 134 -15.16 -0.24 -11.52
C ALA A 134 -15.42 -1.68 -11.06
N LEU A 135 -15.09 -2.68 -11.90
CA LEU A 135 -15.21 -4.10 -11.52
C LEU A 135 -14.32 -4.47 -10.33
N ARG A 136 -13.11 -3.92 -10.25
CA ARG A 136 -12.21 -4.13 -9.09
C ARG A 136 -12.78 -3.51 -7.82
N ILE A 137 -13.36 -2.32 -7.92
CA ILE A 137 -14.03 -1.65 -6.79
C ILE A 137 -15.24 -2.48 -6.32
N GLU A 138 -16.05 -2.99 -7.25
CA GLU A 138 -17.19 -3.85 -6.92
C GLU A 138 -16.72 -5.16 -6.26
N ALA A 139 -15.66 -5.79 -6.78
CA ALA A 139 -15.08 -6.99 -6.18
C ALA A 139 -14.61 -6.73 -4.74
N ALA A 140 -13.90 -5.64 -4.51
CA ALA A 140 -13.46 -5.24 -3.17
C ALA A 140 -14.65 -4.96 -2.23
N ALA A 141 -15.75 -4.38 -2.74
CA ALA A 141 -16.94 -4.13 -1.92
C ALA A 141 -17.68 -5.42 -1.49
N VAL A 142 -17.51 -6.53 -2.22
CA VAL A 142 -18.00 -7.85 -1.80
C VAL A 142 -17.26 -8.35 -0.56
N GLU A 143 -15.95 -8.16 -0.51
CA GLU A 143 -15.10 -8.61 0.61
C GLU A 143 -15.03 -7.60 1.78
N HIS A 144 -15.33 -6.32 1.51
CA HIS A 144 -15.24 -5.23 2.49
C HIS A 144 -16.59 -4.51 2.65
N PRO A 145 -17.48 -4.96 3.56
CA PRO A 145 -18.85 -4.43 3.69
C PRO A 145 -18.96 -2.93 3.97
N ASN A 146 -17.95 -2.33 4.62
CA ASN A 146 -17.93 -0.89 4.89
C ASN A 146 -17.84 -0.07 3.58
N LEU A 147 -17.12 -0.58 2.58
CA LEU A 147 -17.03 0.03 1.25
C LEU A 147 -18.37 -0.06 0.51
N ASP A 148 -19.18 -1.06 0.84
CA ASP A 148 -20.49 -1.26 0.24
C ASP A 148 -21.59 -0.34 0.81
N SER A 149 -21.27 0.44 1.85
CA SER A 149 -22.21 1.36 2.47
C SER A 149 -22.64 2.47 1.49
N PRO A 150 -23.89 2.98 1.56
CA PRO A 150 -24.36 4.06 0.69
C PRO A 150 -23.45 5.29 0.61
N PRO A 151 -22.89 5.83 1.73
CA PRO A 151 -22.01 6.99 1.64
C PRO A 151 -20.66 6.66 0.98
N ALA A 152 -20.14 5.44 1.15
CA ALA A 152 -18.90 5.01 0.50
C ALA A 152 -19.11 4.75 -1.00
N ARG A 153 -20.19 4.06 -1.37
CA ARG A 153 -20.59 3.87 -2.79
C ARG A 153 -20.75 5.18 -3.53
N ARG A 154 -21.34 6.20 -2.89
CA ARG A 154 -21.45 7.54 -3.49
C ARG A 154 -20.08 8.12 -3.87
N VAL A 155 -19.03 7.86 -3.09
CA VAL A 155 -17.66 8.28 -3.43
C VAL A 155 -17.13 7.50 -4.63
N THR A 156 -17.21 6.17 -4.60
CA THR A 156 -16.69 5.32 -5.67
C THR A 156 -17.43 5.54 -6.99
N ASP A 157 -18.76 5.61 -6.96
CA ASP A 157 -19.61 5.87 -8.13
C ASP A 157 -19.30 7.22 -8.77
N ALA A 158 -19.10 8.27 -7.96
CA ALA A 158 -18.75 9.59 -8.46
C ALA A 158 -17.35 9.62 -9.12
N MET A 159 -16.41 8.83 -8.60
CA MET A 159 -15.06 8.69 -9.14
C MET A 159 -15.06 7.91 -10.47
N VAL A 160 -15.79 6.79 -10.55
CA VAL A 160 -16.00 6.02 -11.79
C VAL A 160 -16.72 6.87 -12.85
N ALA A 161 -17.71 7.67 -12.43
CA ALA A 161 -18.40 8.61 -13.29
C ALA A 161 -17.52 9.80 -13.71
N GLY A 162 -16.33 10.00 -13.13
CA GLY A 162 -15.45 11.14 -13.41
C GLY A 162 -16.01 12.49 -12.94
N ASN A 163 -17.01 12.48 -12.04
CA ASN A 163 -17.63 13.69 -11.52
C ASN A 163 -16.88 14.18 -10.29
N ARG A 164 -15.78 14.92 -10.51
CA ARG A 164 -14.86 15.36 -9.43
C ARG A 164 -15.55 16.18 -8.34
N LEU A 165 -16.53 17.01 -8.72
CA LEU A 165 -17.25 17.84 -7.75
C LEU A 165 -18.15 16.99 -6.86
N GLU A 166 -18.82 16.00 -7.43
CA GLU A 166 -19.63 15.06 -6.66
C GLU A 166 -18.76 14.14 -5.81
N ALA A 167 -17.62 13.68 -6.33
CA ALA A 167 -16.66 12.87 -5.57
C ALA A 167 -16.13 13.64 -4.35
N LEU A 168 -15.78 14.92 -4.52
CA LEU A 168 -15.36 15.78 -3.41
C LEU A 168 -16.48 15.97 -2.38
N ARG A 169 -17.72 16.22 -2.82
CA ARG A 169 -18.88 16.35 -1.92
C ARG A 169 -19.21 15.06 -1.20
N ALA A 170 -19.15 13.92 -1.88
CA ALA A 170 -19.38 12.61 -1.32
C ALA A 170 -18.30 12.27 -0.28
N MET A 171 -17.04 12.55 -0.60
CA MET A 171 -15.93 12.35 0.33
C MET A 171 -16.07 13.25 1.55
N HIS A 172 -16.44 14.52 1.35
CA HIS A 172 -16.71 15.44 2.46
C HIS A 172 -17.84 14.94 3.35
N ALA A 173 -18.96 14.50 2.77
CA ALA A 173 -20.07 13.92 3.52
C ALA A 173 -19.69 12.64 4.28
N LEU A 174 -18.85 11.78 3.68
CA LEU A 174 -18.31 10.60 4.33
C LEU A 174 -17.41 10.99 5.53
N THR A 175 -16.57 12.02 5.38
CA THR A 175 -15.73 12.54 6.47
C THR A 175 -16.52 13.22 7.57
N GLU A 176 -17.62 13.91 7.26
CA GLU A 176 -18.53 14.47 8.28
C GLU A 176 -19.24 13.37 9.07
N LEU A 177 -19.65 12.29 8.39
CA LEU A 177 -20.37 11.18 9.00
C LEU A 177 -19.49 10.31 9.90
N LEU A 178 -18.30 9.95 9.41
CA LEU A 178 -17.43 8.95 10.04
C LEU A 178 -16.21 9.56 10.74
N GLY A 179 -15.89 10.82 10.46
CA GLY A 179 -14.57 11.40 10.74
C GLY A 179 -13.54 11.03 9.67
N VAL A 180 -12.47 11.83 9.56
CA VAL A 180 -11.42 11.69 8.54
C VAL A 180 -10.82 10.28 8.54
N THR A 181 -10.48 9.79 9.73
CA THR A 181 -9.85 8.49 9.93
C THR A 181 -10.67 7.33 9.39
N ARG A 182 -11.92 7.20 9.83
CA ARG A 182 -12.80 6.10 9.40
C ARG A 182 -13.19 6.23 7.94
N ALA A 183 -13.35 7.46 7.44
CA ALA A 183 -13.58 7.69 6.01
C ALA A 183 -12.40 7.15 5.18
N LEU A 184 -11.16 7.42 5.58
CA LEU A 184 -9.96 6.88 4.92
C LEU A 184 -9.89 5.35 5.01
N THR A 185 -10.13 4.77 6.18
CA THR A 185 -10.19 3.31 6.34
C THR A 185 -11.26 2.69 5.44
N THR A 186 -12.42 3.34 5.31
CA THR A 186 -13.54 2.84 4.50
C THR A 186 -13.21 2.74 3.01
N ILE A 187 -12.49 3.72 2.45
CA ILE A 187 -12.11 3.73 1.02
C ILE A 187 -10.75 3.08 0.75
N SER A 188 -9.99 2.74 1.78
CA SER A 188 -8.65 2.17 1.66
C SER A 188 -8.54 0.92 0.78
N PRO A 189 -9.52 -0.02 0.75
CA PRO A 189 -9.40 -1.21 -0.08
C PRO A 189 -9.28 -0.93 -1.59
N VAL A 190 -9.71 0.26 -2.01
CA VAL A 190 -9.75 0.71 -3.40
C VAL A 190 -9.00 2.02 -3.63
N ILE A 191 -8.17 2.46 -2.68
CA ILE A 191 -7.54 3.78 -2.75
C ILE A 191 -6.67 3.94 -4.01
N MET A 192 -6.04 2.86 -4.46
CA MET A 192 -5.20 2.85 -5.65
C MET A 192 -6.03 2.97 -6.94
N GLU A 193 -7.17 2.29 -7.01
CA GLU A 193 -8.16 2.42 -8.08
C GLU A 193 -8.72 3.83 -8.13
N LEU A 194 -9.03 4.42 -6.97
CA LEU A 194 -9.53 5.80 -6.88
C LEU A 194 -8.48 6.83 -7.34
N LEU A 195 -7.21 6.67 -6.94
CA LEU A 195 -6.11 7.52 -7.42
C LEU A 195 -5.85 7.33 -8.93
N ALA A 196 -5.95 6.10 -9.43
CA ALA A 196 -5.80 5.81 -10.85
C ALA A 196 -6.95 6.39 -11.69
N LEU A 197 -8.18 6.34 -11.18
CA LEU A 197 -9.34 7.01 -11.80
C LEU A 197 -9.18 8.52 -11.81
N LEU A 198 -8.65 9.12 -10.73
CA LEU A 198 -8.34 10.55 -10.70
C LEU A 198 -7.35 10.93 -11.80
N GLY A 199 -6.21 10.24 -11.90
CA GLY A 199 -5.23 10.52 -12.95
C GLY A 199 -5.80 10.27 -14.35
N LEU A 200 -6.47 9.13 -14.57
CA LEU A 200 -6.97 8.75 -15.89
C LEU A 200 -8.07 9.68 -16.44
N LEU A 201 -8.89 10.23 -15.54
CA LEU A 201 -10.02 11.08 -15.90
C LEU A 201 -9.71 12.57 -15.72
N ASP A 202 -8.48 12.94 -15.34
CA ASP A 202 -8.16 14.34 -15.11
C ASP A 202 -7.86 15.16 -16.38
N GLU A 203 -7.82 14.49 -17.54
CA GLU A 203 -7.41 14.96 -18.86
C GLU A 203 -5.91 15.33 -19.00
N ASN A 204 -5.13 15.18 -17.92
CA ASN A 204 -3.72 15.52 -17.87
C ASN A 204 -2.85 14.34 -18.36
N PRO A 205 -2.14 14.47 -19.49
CA PRO A 205 -1.36 13.34 -20.02
C PRO A 205 -0.10 13.03 -19.22
N VAL A 206 0.35 13.93 -18.35
CA VAL A 206 1.66 13.79 -17.68
C VAL A 206 1.62 12.89 -16.45
N ASN A 207 0.44 12.58 -15.90
CA ASN A 207 0.26 11.70 -14.74
C ASN A 207 -0.54 10.42 -15.06
N ASP A 208 -1.03 10.26 -16.30
CA ASP A 208 -1.72 9.06 -16.78
C ASP A 208 -0.90 7.76 -16.62
N GLU A 209 0.44 7.85 -16.59
CA GLU A 209 1.32 6.68 -16.46
C GLU A 209 1.04 5.89 -15.17
N PHE A 210 0.79 6.58 -14.05
CA PHE A 210 0.37 5.95 -12.80
C PHE A 210 -0.86 5.07 -13.03
N SER A 211 -1.88 5.62 -13.69
CA SER A 211 -3.15 4.93 -13.93
C SER A 211 -2.99 3.71 -14.81
N TRP A 212 -2.20 3.81 -15.88
CA TRP A 212 -1.96 2.68 -16.78
C TRP A 212 -1.11 1.58 -16.16
N VAL A 213 -0.16 1.93 -15.28
CA VAL A 213 0.65 0.95 -14.56
C VAL A 213 -0.20 0.23 -13.50
N THR A 214 -1.01 0.97 -12.73
CA THR A 214 -1.97 0.39 -11.78
C THR A 214 -3.01 -0.50 -12.49
N LEU A 215 -3.47 -0.09 -13.68
CA LEU A 215 -4.37 -0.89 -14.51
C LEU A 215 -3.72 -2.23 -14.92
N ALA A 216 -2.45 -2.20 -15.32
CA ALA A 216 -1.69 -3.40 -15.67
C ALA A 216 -1.31 -4.28 -14.46
N GLY A 217 -1.59 -3.84 -13.23
CA GLY A 217 -1.09 -4.49 -12.02
C GLY A 217 0.42 -4.33 -11.85
N GLY A 218 1.03 -3.35 -12.50
CA GLY A 218 2.44 -3.01 -12.27
C GLY A 218 2.61 -2.16 -11.02
N VAL A 219 3.86 -2.03 -10.57
CA VAL A 219 4.23 -1.09 -9.51
C VAL A 219 4.42 0.29 -10.13
N PRO A 220 3.63 1.32 -9.76
CA PRO A 220 3.80 2.65 -10.30
C PRO A 220 5.24 3.16 -10.10
N THR A 221 5.76 3.93 -11.06
CA THR A 221 7.09 4.57 -10.94
C THR A 221 7.01 6.10 -10.95
N THR A 222 5.79 6.62 -11.10
CA THR A 222 5.41 8.03 -11.03
C THR A 222 4.53 8.25 -9.81
N ASP A 223 4.59 9.45 -9.22
CA ASP A 223 3.64 9.77 -8.16
C ASP A 223 2.19 9.86 -8.71
N PRO A 224 1.16 9.60 -7.87
CA PRO A 224 -0.25 9.65 -8.29
C PRO A 224 -0.86 11.06 -8.41
N PHE A 225 -0.21 12.11 -7.89
CA PHE A 225 -0.82 13.44 -7.77
C PHE A 225 -0.35 14.43 -8.83
N PHE A 226 0.94 14.38 -9.16
CA PHE A 226 1.66 15.27 -10.06
C PHE A 226 2.30 14.52 -11.24
N GLY A 227 2.33 13.19 -11.23
CA GLY A 227 2.94 12.38 -12.30
C GLY A 227 4.46 12.49 -12.36
N LEU A 228 5.10 12.91 -11.27
CA LEU A 228 6.54 13.09 -11.25
C LEU A 228 7.25 11.73 -11.34
N PRO A 229 8.19 11.54 -12.28
CA PRO A 229 8.92 10.29 -12.38
C PRO A 229 9.86 10.11 -11.19
N SER A 230 10.11 8.87 -10.80
CA SER A 230 11.04 8.48 -9.72
C SER A 230 12.44 9.11 -9.86
N SER A 231 12.87 9.46 -11.07
CA SER A 231 14.13 10.16 -11.34
C SER A 231 14.16 11.61 -10.83
N VAL A 232 13.00 12.28 -10.77
CA VAL A 232 12.81 13.65 -10.27
C VAL A 232 12.54 13.63 -8.76
N LEU A 233 11.77 12.65 -8.28
CA LEU A 233 11.52 12.43 -6.84
C LEU A 233 12.81 12.29 -6.02
N LYS A 234 13.91 11.79 -6.61
CA LYS A 234 15.23 11.70 -5.95
C LYS A 234 15.71 13.03 -5.35
N PHE A 235 15.29 14.15 -5.93
CA PHE A 235 15.69 15.49 -5.47
C PHE A 235 14.88 15.95 -4.24
N LEU A 236 13.75 15.30 -3.94
CA LEU A 236 12.93 15.57 -2.75
C LEU A 236 13.46 14.85 -1.51
N ASN A 237 14.23 13.76 -1.66
CA ASN A 237 14.85 13.02 -0.54
C ASN A 237 16.39 12.86 -0.68
N PRO A 238 17.17 13.97 -0.70
CA PRO A 238 18.59 13.96 -1.05
C PRO A 238 19.53 13.58 0.12
N GLY A 239 19.00 13.26 1.30
CA GLY A 239 19.81 13.04 2.49
C GLY A 239 20.79 11.88 2.28
N PRO A 240 22.12 12.06 2.46
CA PRO A 240 23.06 10.95 2.31
C PRO A 240 22.76 9.79 3.27
N GLY A 241 21.98 10.03 4.32
CA GLY A 241 21.70 9.07 5.39
C GLY A 241 22.92 8.95 6.29
N ARG A 242 22.69 8.94 7.60
CA ARG A 242 23.74 8.76 8.61
C ARG A 242 23.20 7.89 9.74
N ALA A 243 24.07 7.06 10.29
CA ALA A 243 23.78 6.25 11.46
C ALA A 243 24.76 6.60 12.58
N GLU A 244 24.22 6.88 13.76
CA GLU A 244 24.99 7.22 14.96
C GLU A 244 24.66 6.21 16.05
N ARG A 245 25.70 5.61 16.63
CA ARG A 245 25.51 4.73 17.78
C ARG A 245 24.93 5.57 18.93
N THR A 246 23.89 5.06 19.58
CA THR A 246 23.29 5.70 20.75
C THR A 246 23.05 4.68 21.83
N GLU A 247 23.04 5.15 23.08
CA GLU A 247 22.62 4.33 24.21
C GLU A 247 21.08 4.39 24.34
N PRO A 248 20.43 3.28 24.75
CA PRO A 248 19.01 3.30 25.06
C PRO A 248 18.75 4.16 26.30
N ASP A 249 17.62 4.86 26.31
CA ASP A 249 17.14 5.47 27.56
C ASP A 249 16.72 4.39 28.57
N ALA A 250 16.43 4.79 29.81
CA ALA A 250 16.09 3.84 30.88
C ALA A 250 14.83 3.01 30.60
N ILE A 251 13.87 3.55 29.85
CA ILE A 251 12.62 2.86 29.51
C ILE A 251 12.92 1.82 28.43
N LEU A 252 13.58 2.23 27.35
CA LEU A 252 13.97 1.34 26.26
C LEU A 252 14.91 0.24 26.77
N ALA A 253 15.88 0.56 27.63
CA ALA A 253 16.78 -0.43 28.22
C ALA A 253 16.00 -1.49 29.03
N LYS A 254 14.97 -1.09 29.77
CA LYS A 254 14.12 -2.00 30.54
C LYS A 254 13.27 -2.91 29.63
N VAL A 255 12.77 -2.38 28.51
CA VAL A 255 12.07 -3.18 27.51
C VAL A 255 13.03 -4.20 26.89
N LEU A 256 14.17 -3.74 26.39
CA LEU A 256 15.17 -4.58 25.71
C LEU A 256 15.78 -5.67 26.61
N ALA A 257 15.75 -5.50 27.93
CA ALA A 257 16.21 -6.49 28.90
C ALA A 257 15.26 -7.69 29.05
N THR A 258 13.99 -7.56 28.66
CA THR A 258 12.99 -8.65 28.71
C THR A 258 12.63 -9.21 27.33
N SER A 259 13.14 -8.58 26.26
CA SER A 259 12.90 -8.98 24.88
C SER A 259 13.48 -10.35 24.57
N ARG A 260 12.73 -11.14 23.80
CA ARG A 260 13.14 -12.44 23.29
C ARG A 260 13.36 -12.41 21.78
N ASN A 261 13.78 -13.54 21.24
CA ASN A 261 13.94 -13.77 19.79
C ASN A 261 12.66 -14.37 19.19
N ASP A 262 11.52 -13.69 19.39
CA ASP A 262 10.22 -14.10 18.87
C ASP A 262 9.50 -12.92 18.19
N ILE A 263 8.56 -13.21 17.28
CA ILE A 263 7.91 -12.16 16.47
C ILE A 263 7.21 -11.09 17.32
N VAL A 264 6.57 -11.48 18.42
CA VAL A 264 5.86 -10.53 19.30
C VAL A 264 6.87 -9.60 19.98
N SER A 265 8.01 -10.13 20.42
CA SER A 265 9.09 -9.34 20.99
C SER A 265 9.69 -8.38 19.95
N TYR A 266 9.93 -8.82 18.72
CA TYR A 266 10.46 -7.95 17.67
C TYR A 266 9.51 -6.80 17.31
N VAL A 267 8.20 -7.07 17.20
CA VAL A 267 7.21 -6.02 16.95
C VAL A 267 7.06 -5.09 18.16
N GLY A 268 7.08 -5.64 19.38
CA GLY A 268 7.08 -4.85 20.62
C GLY A 268 8.30 -3.94 20.76
N ASP A 269 9.49 -4.46 20.43
CA ASP A 269 10.74 -3.70 20.41
C ASP A 269 10.68 -2.56 19.38
N ILE A 270 10.15 -2.83 18.19
CA ILE A 270 9.89 -1.80 17.17
C ILE A 270 8.96 -0.70 17.72
N GLY A 271 7.87 -1.10 18.39
CA GLY A 271 6.97 -0.16 19.03
C GLY A 271 7.63 0.68 20.12
N ALA A 272 8.59 0.12 20.87
CA ALA A 272 9.33 0.82 21.92
C ALA A 272 10.42 1.76 21.39
N LEU A 273 11.02 1.46 20.22
CA LEU A 273 11.96 2.36 19.54
C LEU A 273 11.25 3.65 19.06
N GLY A 274 9.97 3.55 18.71
CA GLY A 274 9.16 4.66 18.22
C GLY A 274 9.60 5.20 16.86
N ASN A 275 9.01 6.33 16.46
CA ASN A 275 9.10 6.84 15.08
C ASN A 275 10.03 8.07 15.00
N HIS A 276 11.12 8.04 15.75
CA HIS A 276 12.05 9.18 15.92
C HIS A 276 13.44 8.89 15.35
N GLY A 277 13.55 7.98 14.39
CA GLY A 277 14.81 7.61 13.75
C GLY A 277 15.65 6.59 14.53
N LEU A 278 15.17 6.09 15.66
CA LEU A 278 15.84 4.99 16.38
C LEU A 278 15.61 3.66 15.64
N VAL A 279 16.68 2.88 15.51
CA VAL A 279 16.65 1.50 15.01
C VAL A 279 17.52 0.62 15.91
N LEU A 280 17.31 -0.69 15.89
CA LEU A 280 18.06 -1.63 16.74
C LEU A 280 18.79 -2.66 15.89
N LEU A 281 20.08 -2.81 16.13
CA LEU A 281 20.83 -3.99 15.69
C LEU A 281 21.01 -4.93 16.88
N ARG A 282 20.38 -6.10 16.82
CA ARG A 282 20.48 -7.17 17.80
C ARG A 282 21.47 -8.23 17.31
N ARG A 283 22.30 -8.72 18.23
CA ARG A 283 23.16 -9.90 18.05
C ARG A 283 22.61 -11.04 18.88
N VAL A 284 22.46 -12.20 18.25
CA VAL A 284 21.94 -13.41 18.87
C VAL A 284 23.00 -14.50 18.80
N ALA A 285 23.38 -15.06 19.95
CA ALA A 285 24.12 -16.30 20.00
C ALA A 285 23.11 -17.45 19.89
N CYS A 286 23.01 -18.00 18.69
CA CYS A 286 22.00 -18.98 18.34
C CYS A 286 22.32 -20.37 18.91
N ALA A 287 21.31 -21.22 18.99
CA ALA A 287 21.41 -22.57 19.56
C ALA A 287 22.40 -23.48 18.80
N ASP A 288 22.70 -23.20 17.53
CA ASP A 288 23.68 -23.89 16.72
C ASP A 288 25.11 -23.36 16.87
N GLY A 289 25.32 -22.40 17.78
CA GLY A 289 26.62 -21.78 18.07
C GLY A 289 27.00 -20.63 17.14
N ALA A 290 26.20 -20.33 16.11
CA ALA A 290 26.44 -19.17 15.25
C ALA A 290 26.00 -17.87 15.93
N VAL A 291 26.65 -16.76 15.59
CA VAL A 291 26.17 -15.42 15.97
C VAL A 291 25.46 -14.80 14.78
N ARG A 292 24.16 -14.58 14.90
CA ARG A 292 23.31 -13.97 13.86
C ARG A 292 22.89 -12.56 14.25
N HIS A 293 22.54 -11.76 13.24
CA HIS A 293 22.14 -10.37 13.41
C HIS A 293 20.66 -10.20 13.08
N VAL A 294 19.95 -9.41 13.89
CA VAL A 294 18.57 -9.00 13.63
C VAL A 294 18.51 -7.48 13.60
N LEU A 295 18.09 -6.91 12.48
CA LEU A 295 17.91 -5.47 12.31
C LEU A 295 16.42 -5.14 12.44
N LEU A 296 16.07 -4.33 13.44
CA LEU A 296 14.70 -3.86 13.68
C LEU A 296 14.53 -2.42 13.17
N LEU A 297 13.58 -2.23 12.26
CA LEU A 297 13.33 -0.97 11.57
C LEU A 297 11.90 -0.46 11.88
N PRO A 298 11.76 0.57 12.71
CA PRO A 298 10.46 1.21 12.94
C PRO A 298 9.95 2.00 11.72
N GLY A 299 8.64 2.21 11.72
CA GLY A 299 7.93 3.03 10.75
C GLY A 299 8.08 4.54 10.97
N THR A 300 7.22 5.31 10.32
CA THR A 300 7.11 6.77 10.47
C THR A 300 5.87 7.14 11.26
N SER A 301 5.83 8.38 11.78
CA SER A 301 4.59 8.97 12.27
C SER A 301 3.96 9.80 11.15
N PHE A 302 2.80 9.38 10.64
CA PHE A 302 2.05 10.07 9.57
C PHE A 302 1.53 11.48 9.96
N GLY A 303 1.69 11.88 11.23
CA GLY A 303 1.19 13.16 11.75
C GLY A 303 2.06 14.40 11.51
N LEU A 304 3.28 14.25 10.99
CA LEU A 304 4.23 15.37 10.80
C LEU A 304 4.73 15.39 9.35
N LEU A 305 4.49 16.50 8.65
CA LEU A 305 4.85 16.75 7.24
C LEU A 305 6.35 16.96 6.99
N SER A 306 7.18 16.91 8.05
CA SER A 306 8.64 16.90 7.98
C SER A 306 9.19 16.71 9.39
N ASN A 307 10.08 15.74 9.58
CA ASN A 307 10.94 15.63 10.75
C ASN A 307 12.39 15.50 10.26
N SER A 308 13.38 15.87 11.10
CA SER A 308 14.82 15.74 10.80
C SER A 308 15.33 14.27 10.81
N THR A 309 14.45 13.32 10.49
CA THR A 309 14.67 11.88 10.51
C THR A 309 14.29 11.30 9.14
N PRO A 310 14.93 10.21 8.68
CA PRO A 310 14.61 9.59 7.39
C PRO A 310 13.20 8.98 7.27
N GLN A 311 12.42 9.08 8.36
CA GLN A 311 11.11 8.52 8.59
C GLN A 311 10.01 9.60 8.35
N ASP A 312 10.01 10.23 7.18
CA ASP A 312 9.01 11.23 6.77
C ASP A 312 8.02 10.66 5.74
N LEU A 313 6.81 11.22 5.65
CA LEU A 313 5.74 10.84 4.73
C LEU A 313 6.20 10.92 3.26
N VAL A 314 6.96 11.95 2.90
CA VAL A 314 7.58 12.07 1.58
C VAL A 314 8.56 10.91 1.33
N GLY A 315 9.32 10.51 2.34
CA GLY A 315 10.19 9.33 2.30
C GLY A 315 9.43 8.01 2.19
N ALA A 316 8.21 7.94 2.75
CA ALA A 316 7.34 6.77 2.63
C ALA A 316 6.84 6.58 1.19
N PHE A 317 6.39 7.66 0.54
CA PHE A 317 6.02 7.63 -0.88
C PHE A 317 7.23 7.40 -1.81
N ASP A 318 8.38 8.00 -1.51
CA ASP A 318 9.64 7.75 -2.25
C ASP A 318 10.07 6.27 -2.17
N GLY A 319 9.93 5.64 -0.99
CA GLY A 319 10.25 4.24 -0.77
C GLY A 319 9.36 3.25 -1.51
N LEU A 320 8.11 3.62 -1.81
CA LEU A 320 7.22 2.78 -2.63
C LEU A 320 7.81 2.65 -4.04
N LEU A 321 8.21 3.79 -4.61
CA LEU A 321 8.65 3.91 -6.00
C LEU A 321 10.14 3.56 -6.20
N ARG A 322 10.97 3.63 -5.14
CA ARG A 322 12.44 3.47 -5.24
C ARG A 322 13.01 2.60 -4.13
N THR A 323 14.16 1.99 -4.39
CA THR A 323 14.94 1.24 -3.39
C THR A 323 15.97 2.13 -2.68
N ASP A 324 16.52 3.12 -3.36
CA ASP A 324 17.54 4.04 -2.80
C ASP A 324 16.90 5.26 -2.11
N THR A 325 16.45 5.06 -0.87
CA THR A 325 15.93 6.11 0.03
C THR A 325 16.93 6.52 1.11
N THR A 326 16.76 7.70 1.72
CA THR A 326 17.61 8.13 2.84
C THR A 326 17.62 7.13 4.00
N TYR A 327 16.48 6.50 4.30
CA TYR A 327 16.37 5.47 5.33
C TYR A 327 17.19 4.22 4.94
N THR A 328 17.06 3.75 3.70
CA THR A 328 17.84 2.61 3.19
C THR A 328 19.34 2.88 3.23
N ARG A 329 19.78 4.08 2.82
CA ARG A 329 21.20 4.51 2.90
C ARG A 329 21.70 4.56 4.35
N ALA A 330 20.90 5.10 5.27
CA ALA A 330 21.26 5.19 6.68
C ALA A 330 21.36 3.80 7.33
N ALA A 331 20.43 2.88 7.03
CA ALA A 331 20.48 1.51 7.51
C ALA A 331 21.68 0.71 6.95
N ARG A 332 22.05 0.90 5.68
CA ARG A 332 23.29 0.34 5.13
C ARG A 332 24.52 0.82 5.88
N LYS A 333 24.61 2.13 6.11
CA LYS A 333 25.71 2.75 6.87
C LYS A 333 25.76 2.29 8.32
N LEU A 334 24.62 1.98 8.91
CA LEU A 334 24.55 1.37 10.24
C LEU A 334 25.25 0.01 10.26
N LEU A 335 24.94 -0.90 9.32
CA LEU A 335 25.55 -2.24 9.28
C LEU A 335 27.08 -2.15 9.15
N LEU A 336 27.56 -1.24 8.30
CA LEU A 336 28.98 -0.94 8.15
C LEU A 336 29.60 -0.38 9.45
N ARG A 337 28.94 0.60 10.08
CA ARG A 337 29.43 1.25 11.31
C ARG A 337 29.40 0.33 12.52
N ALA A 338 28.46 -0.59 12.57
CA ALA A 338 28.39 -1.64 13.58
C ALA A 338 29.49 -2.69 13.41
N GLY A 339 30.19 -2.70 12.28
CA GLY A 339 31.22 -3.69 11.98
C GLY A 339 30.64 -5.09 11.81
N VAL A 340 29.41 -5.21 11.29
CA VAL A 340 28.82 -6.53 10.97
C VAL A 340 29.74 -7.21 9.96
N PRO A 341 30.30 -8.39 10.27
CA PRO A 341 31.21 -9.07 9.36
C PRO A 341 30.52 -9.45 8.04
N ALA A 342 31.26 -9.40 6.93
CA ALA A 342 30.78 -9.92 5.66
C ALA A 342 30.45 -11.42 5.77
N GLY A 343 29.39 -11.87 5.10
CA GLY A 343 28.86 -13.22 5.19
C GLY A 343 27.98 -13.50 6.42
N SER A 344 27.84 -12.54 7.35
CA SER A 344 26.95 -12.71 8.50
C SER A 344 25.50 -12.93 8.07
N GLU A 345 24.81 -13.84 8.74
CA GLU A 345 23.38 -14.06 8.55
C GLU A 345 22.57 -12.94 9.21
N LEU A 346 21.72 -12.31 8.42
CA LEU A 346 20.93 -11.13 8.79
C LEU A 346 19.44 -11.40 8.58
N MET A 347 18.65 -11.21 9.64
CA MET A 347 17.20 -11.08 9.55
C MET A 347 16.84 -9.60 9.70
N ILE A 348 15.93 -9.11 8.88
CA ILE A 348 15.46 -7.73 8.95
C ILE A 348 13.96 -7.75 9.26
N VAL A 349 13.56 -7.12 10.36
CA VAL A 349 12.15 -6.99 10.77
C VAL A 349 11.79 -5.51 10.70
N GLY A 350 10.73 -5.18 9.98
CA GLY A 350 10.33 -3.79 9.79
C GLY A 350 8.83 -3.59 9.88
N HIS A 351 8.43 -2.44 10.43
CA HIS A 351 7.04 -1.99 10.48
C HIS A 351 6.83 -0.80 9.54
N SER A 352 5.71 -0.77 8.80
CA SER A 352 5.37 0.34 7.91
C SER A 352 6.52 0.69 6.95
N LEU A 353 6.99 1.94 6.94
CA LEU A 353 8.17 2.35 6.16
C LEU A 353 9.44 1.54 6.50
N GLY A 354 9.58 1.06 7.73
CA GLY A 354 10.68 0.19 8.13
C GLY A 354 10.65 -1.16 7.43
N GLY A 355 9.47 -1.73 7.17
CA GLY A 355 9.34 -2.98 6.39
C GLY A 355 9.61 -2.76 4.90
N LEU A 356 9.18 -1.62 4.36
CA LEU A 356 9.56 -1.19 3.01
C LEU A 356 11.07 -1.00 2.87
N THR A 357 11.70 -0.40 3.87
CA THR A 357 13.17 -0.25 3.96
C THR A 357 13.86 -1.61 4.07
N ALA A 358 13.29 -2.55 4.84
CA ALA A 358 13.81 -3.92 4.95
C ALA A 358 13.82 -4.62 3.58
N MET A 359 12.74 -4.50 2.82
CA MET A 359 12.66 -5.06 1.47
C MET A 359 13.58 -4.33 0.48
N ASN A 360 13.77 -3.02 0.62
CA ASN A 360 14.74 -2.27 -0.18
C ASN A 360 16.18 -2.73 0.10
N LEU A 361 16.54 -3.02 1.36
CA LEU A 361 17.84 -3.58 1.73
C LEU A 361 18.02 -5.00 1.15
N ALA A 362 16.99 -5.84 1.22
CA ALA A 362 17.05 -7.19 0.65
C ALA A 362 17.07 -7.20 -0.88
N ALA A 363 16.49 -6.19 -1.53
CA ALA A 363 16.55 -5.99 -2.99
C ALA A 363 17.91 -5.43 -3.46
N ASP A 364 18.73 -4.92 -2.53
CA ASP A 364 20.02 -4.34 -2.86
C ASP A 364 21.10 -5.43 -3.03
N VAL A 365 21.71 -5.44 -4.23
CA VAL A 365 22.72 -6.45 -4.61
C VAL A 365 24.01 -6.29 -3.80
N GLU A 366 24.41 -5.07 -3.44
CA GLU A 366 25.61 -4.83 -2.63
C GLU A 366 25.40 -5.34 -1.20
N VAL A 367 24.24 -5.04 -0.60
CA VAL A 367 23.86 -5.56 0.72
C VAL A 367 23.78 -7.08 0.70
N SER A 368 23.09 -7.66 -0.29
CA SER A 368 22.88 -9.11 -0.40
C SER A 368 24.14 -9.89 -0.78
N SER A 369 25.11 -9.24 -1.43
CA SER A 369 26.44 -9.84 -1.70
C SER A 369 27.39 -9.73 -0.50
N THR A 370 27.19 -8.73 0.37
CA THR A 370 28.02 -8.52 1.57
C THR A 370 27.51 -9.33 2.76
N TYR A 371 26.19 -9.42 2.93
CA TYR A 371 25.52 -10.09 4.04
C TYR A 371 24.55 -11.13 3.51
N ARG A 372 24.40 -12.24 4.23
CA ARG A 372 23.39 -13.25 3.88
C ARG A 372 22.05 -12.85 4.52
N VAL A 373 21.22 -12.13 3.79
CA VAL A 373 19.87 -11.80 4.23
C VAL A 373 19.02 -13.08 4.20
N THR A 374 18.76 -13.66 5.35
CA THR A 374 18.05 -14.95 5.43
C THR A 374 16.53 -14.77 5.47
N HIS A 375 16.08 -13.72 6.18
CA HIS A 375 14.67 -13.44 6.41
C HIS A 375 14.40 -11.94 6.34
N VAL A 376 13.27 -11.58 5.72
CA VAL A 376 12.65 -10.27 5.85
C VAL A 376 11.25 -10.47 6.40
N ILE A 377 10.96 -9.83 7.53
CA ILE A 377 9.63 -9.86 8.14
C ILE A 377 9.07 -8.45 8.12
N THR A 378 7.90 -8.29 7.53
CA THR A 378 7.25 -6.99 7.40
C THR A 378 5.93 -6.97 8.10
N VAL A 379 5.64 -5.86 8.78
CA VAL A 379 4.43 -5.69 9.58
C VAL A 379 3.73 -4.43 9.12
N GLY A 380 2.51 -4.54 8.61
CA GLY A 380 1.76 -3.40 8.11
C GLY A 380 2.51 -2.61 7.03
N SER A 381 3.25 -3.28 6.14
CA SER A 381 4.15 -2.62 5.18
C SER A 381 3.73 -2.87 3.73
N PRO A 382 3.77 -1.85 2.85
CA PRO A 382 3.44 -1.99 1.44
C PRO A 382 4.66 -2.50 0.67
N ILE A 383 4.79 -3.82 0.51
CA ILE A 383 5.98 -4.46 -0.06
C ILE A 383 5.74 -5.32 -1.30
N ASP A 384 4.53 -5.45 -1.78
CA ASP A 384 4.10 -6.39 -2.81
C ASP A 384 4.77 -6.15 -4.17
N GLY A 385 5.26 -4.94 -4.40
CA GLY A 385 6.08 -4.57 -5.55
C GLY A 385 7.58 -4.88 -5.43
N LYS A 386 8.06 -5.33 -4.27
CA LYS A 386 9.48 -5.52 -3.98
C LYS A 386 9.89 -6.97 -4.06
N ARG A 387 11.13 -7.25 -4.45
CA ARG A 387 11.68 -8.61 -4.49
C ARG A 387 13.10 -8.61 -3.91
N PRO A 388 13.46 -9.58 -3.05
CA PRO A 388 14.85 -9.75 -2.64
C PRO A 388 15.75 -10.07 -3.85
N ALA A 389 17.00 -9.61 -3.80
CA ALA A 389 18.00 -9.93 -4.80
C ALA A 389 18.43 -11.41 -4.72
N ASP A 390 18.46 -11.97 -3.50
CA ASP A 390 18.69 -13.40 -3.27
C ASP A 390 17.35 -14.14 -3.12
N HIS A 391 17.04 -15.03 -4.06
CA HIS A 391 15.82 -15.84 -4.06
C HIS A 391 15.70 -16.82 -2.89
N THR A 392 16.78 -17.07 -2.14
CA THR A 392 16.74 -17.88 -0.92
C THR A 392 16.27 -17.10 0.31
N THR A 393 16.16 -15.77 0.22
CA THR A 393 15.61 -14.91 1.26
C THR A 393 14.14 -15.25 1.50
N ARG A 394 13.78 -15.59 2.73
CA ARG A 394 12.37 -15.84 3.12
C ARG A 394 11.69 -14.52 3.46
N VAL A 395 10.54 -14.25 2.83
CA VAL A 395 9.73 -13.06 3.12
C VAL A 395 8.47 -13.48 3.87
N ILE A 396 8.22 -12.85 5.01
CA ILE A 396 7.04 -13.06 5.85
C ILE A 396 6.32 -11.71 6.00
N SER A 397 5.11 -11.61 5.47
CA SER A 397 4.28 -10.39 5.53
C SER A 397 3.13 -10.57 6.51
N LEU A 398 3.02 -9.68 7.50
CA LEU A 398 1.94 -9.64 8.47
C LEU A 398 1.04 -8.44 8.17
N VAL A 399 -0.23 -8.71 7.87
CA VAL A 399 -1.17 -7.71 7.34
C VAL A 399 -2.47 -7.71 8.15
N ASN A 400 -2.76 -6.61 8.84
CA ASN A 400 -4.12 -6.34 9.28
C ASN A 400 -4.90 -5.77 8.09
N LYS A 401 -6.01 -6.39 7.70
CA LYS A 401 -6.86 -5.96 6.57
C LYS A 401 -7.60 -4.63 6.85
N HIS A 402 -7.62 -4.14 8.09
CA HIS A 402 -8.06 -2.78 8.45
C HIS A 402 -6.93 -1.74 8.40
N ASP A 403 -5.69 -2.19 8.22
CA ASP A 403 -4.55 -1.31 8.00
C ASP A 403 -4.50 -0.89 6.53
N VAL A 404 -4.60 0.42 6.30
CA VAL A 404 -4.65 1.02 4.97
C VAL A 404 -3.28 1.05 4.31
N ILE A 405 -2.20 1.00 5.10
CA ILE A 405 -0.84 1.26 4.65
C ILE A 405 -0.28 0.14 3.77
N PRO A 406 -0.43 -1.17 4.11
CA PRO A 406 -0.05 -2.27 3.23
C PRO A 406 -0.62 -2.16 1.82
N MET A 407 -1.80 -1.57 1.65
CA MET A 407 -2.52 -1.52 0.38
C MET A 407 -2.00 -0.43 -0.58
N LEU A 408 -1.12 0.46 -0.11
CA LEU A 408 -0.68 1.65 -0.86
C LEU A 408 0.35 1.38 -1.98
N ASP A 409 0.87 0.16 -2.11
CA ASP A 409 1.76 -0.23 -3.22
C ASP A 409 1.04 -0.79 -4.46
N GLY A 410 -0.31 -0.84 -4.45
CA GLY A 410 -1.09 -1.32 -5.58
C GLY A 410 -1.58 -2.76 -5.48
N ARG A 411 -1.37 -3.46 -4.35
CA ARG A 411 -1.95 -4.80 -4.11
C ARG A 411 -2.96 -4.85 -2.97
N GLY A 412 -3.83 -3.83 -2.90
CA GLY A 412 -5.05 -3.89 -2.09
C GLY A 412 -6.03 -4.98 -2.55
N PRO A 413 -7.13 -5.21 -1.82
CA PRO A 413 -8.18 -6.22 -2.14
C PRO A 413 -8.74 -6.15 -3.57
N ALA A 414 -8.65 -4.97 -4.19
CA ALA A 414 -9.07 -4.72 -5.56
C ALA A 414 -8.04 -5.15 -6.63
N SER A 415 -6.81 -5.49 -6.24
CA SER A 415 -5.71 -5.79 -7.15
C SER A 415 -5.81 -7.20 -7.74
N PRO A 416 -5.53 -7.37 -9.05
CA PRO A 416 -5.58 -8.68 -9.69
C PRO A 416 -4.33 -9.54 -9.46
N ASN A 417 -3.33 -9.05 -8.71
CA ASN A 417 -2.06 -9.74 -8.52
C ASN A 417 -2.01 -10.52 -7.22
N ASP A 418 -1.51 -11.75 -7.31
CA ASP A 418 -1.18 -12.57 -6.15
C ASP A 418 0.21 -12.22 -5.58
N ILE A 419 0.39 -12.51 -4.29
CA ILE A 419 1.72 -12.53 -3.67
C ILE A 419 2.60 -13.62 -4.31
N PRO A 420 3.93 -13.44 -4.35
CA PRO A 420 4.84 -14.50 -4.79
C PRO A 420 4.62 -15.78 -3.99
N ALA A 421 4.56 -16.93 -4.66
CA ALA A 421 4.38 -18.23 -4.00
C ALA A 421 5.49 -18.60 -2.98
N SER A 422 6.64 -17.91 -3.04
CA SER A 422 7.73 -18.07 -2.08
C SER A 422 7.54 -17.28 -0.78
N TRP A 423 6.54 -16.40 -0.72
CA TRP A 423 6.25 -15.57 0.44
C TRP A 423 5.25 -16.24 1.36
N VAL A 424 5.33 -15.92 2.64
CA VAL A 424 4.30 -16.26 3.62
C VAL A 424 3.59 -14.98 4.01
N GLU A 425 2.38 -14.77 3.50
CA GLU A 425 1.51 -13.70 3.97
C GLU A 425 0.49 -14.24 4.97
N LEU A 426 0.42 -13.60 6.13
CA LEU A 426 -0.58 -13.86 7.15
C LEU A 426 -1.43 -12.59 7.30
N ALA A 427 -2.65 -12.66 6.76
CA ALA A 427 -3.61 -11.57 6.80
C ALA A 427 -4.79 -11.89 7.73
N TRP A 428 -5.31 -10.87 8.43
CA TRP A 428 -6.45 -11.02 9.35
C TRP A 428 -7.31 -9.75 9.44
N LEU A 429 -8.47 -9.89 10.06
CA LEU A 429 -9.29 -8.78 10.55
C LEU A 429 -9.36 -8.90 12.07
N ASP A 430 -9.30 -7.78 12.79
CA ASP A 430 -9.43 -7.74 14.26
C ASP A 430 -10.22 -6.51 14.71
N GLU A 431 -10.36 -6.34 16.03
CA GLU A 431 -11.11 -5.22 16.61
C GLU A 431 -10.40 -3.85 16.47
N SER A 432 -9.14 -3.83 16.01
CA SER A 432 -8.46 -2.57 15.69
C SER A 432 -8.92 -2.09 14.31
N TYR A 433 -10.18 -1.63 14.25
CA TYR A 433 -10.82 -1.19 13.02
C TYR A 433 -10.26 0.14 12.50
N ASP A 434 -9.99 1.08 13.41
CA ASP A 434 -9.71 2.46 13.03
C ASP A 434 -8.21 2.68 12.84
N TYR A 435 -7.82 3.30 11.72
CA TYR A 435 -6.50 3.91 11.61
C TYR A 435 -6.33 5.01 12.69
N PRO A 436 -5.14 5.44 13.12
CA PRO A 436 -3.86 4.77 13.00
C PRO A 436 -3.71 3.55 13.93
N LEU A 437 -4.74 3.19 14.73
CA LEU A 437 -4.65 2.07 15.67
C LEU A 437 -4.47 0.74 14.93
N SER A 438 -5.20 0.52 13.84
CA SER A 438 -5.05 -0.65 12.96
C SER A 438 -3.65 -0.81 12.38
N HIS A 439 -2.90 0.30 12.29
CA HIS A 439 -1.54 0.37 11.78
C HIS A 439 -0.48 0.34 12.89
N ALA A 440 -0.85 0.45 14.17
CA ALA A 440 0.12 0.56 15.26
C ALA A 440 0.84 -0.77 15.49
N PRO A 441 2.18 -0.80 15.67
CA PRO A 441 2.91 -2.04 15.93
C PRO A 441 2.42 -2.74 17.21
N GLN A 442 1.96 -1.98 18.21
CA GLN A 442 1.36 -2.52 19.43
C GLN A 442 0.10 -3.35 19.11
N ALA A 443 -0.80 -2.85 18.26
CA ALA A 443 -2.00 -3.57 17.86
C ALA A 443 -1.66 -4.91 17.20
N TYR A 444 -0.71 -4.92 16.24
CA TYR A 444 -0.19 -6.14 15.64
C TYR A 444 0.37 -7.13 16.68
N SER A 445 1.17 -6.63 17.63
CA SER A 445 1.77 -7.48 18.68
C SER A 445 0.74 -8.04 19.66
N ASP A 446 -0.32 -7.28 19.95
CA ASP A 446 -1.40 -7.67 20.87
C ASP A 446 -2.27 -8.75 20.23
N THR A 447 -2.64 -8.59 18.96
CA THR A 447 -3.40 -9.60 18.21
C THR A 447 -2.62 -10.91 18.08
N LEU A 448 -1.30 -10.85 17.80
CA LEU A 448 -0.44 -12.04 17.76
C LEU A 448 -0.26 -12.71 19.13
N ARG A 449 -0.41 -11.96 20.23
CA ARG A 449 -0.33 -12.50 21.60
C ARG A 449 -1.62 -13.19 22.02
N GLY A 450 -2.76 -12.67 21.56
CA GLY A 450 -4.10 -13.17 21.85
C GLY A 450 -4.62 -14.10 20.77
N GLU A 451 -5.57 -13.58 19.99
CA GLU A 451 -6.43 -14.34 19.06
C GLU A 451 -5.65 -15.09 17.98
N LEU A 452 -4.53 -14.53 17.51
CA LEU A 452 -3.72 -15.10 16.42
C LEU A 452 -2.46 -15.81 16.90
N THR A 453 -2.56 -16.49 18.05
CA THR A 453 -1.47 -17.30 18.60
C THR A 453 -0.92 -18.32 17.59
N HIS A 454 -1.77 -18.89 16.73
CA HIS A 454 -1.34 -19.83 15.69
C HIS A 454 -0.48 -19.17 14.58
N TYR A 455 -0.74 -17.90 14.23
CA TYR A 455 0.13 -17.13 13.34
C TYR A 455 1.47 -16.84 14.00
N ARG A 456 1.46 -16.43 15.28
CA ARG A 456 2.69 -16.24 16.07
C ARG A 456 3.55 -17.50 16.07
N GLU A 457 2.96 -18.66 16.37
CA GLU A 457 3.67 -19.94 16.41
C GLU A 457 4.23 -20.34 15.05
N HIS A 458 3.47 -20.11 13.96
CA HIS A 458 3.94 -20.36 12.61
C HIS A 458 5.15 -19.48 12.27
N VAL A 459 5.08 -18.16 12.50
CA VAL A 459 6.20 -17.26 12.22
C VAL A 459 7.42 -17.64 13.06
N ASN A 460 7.24 -17.90 14.36
CA ASN A 460 8.32 -18.30 15.25
C ASN A 460 9.01 -19.61 14.77
N LYS A 461 8.23 -20.57 14.26
CA LYS A 461 8.78 -21.79 13.67
C LYS A 461 9.61 -21.50 12.41
N LEU A 462 9.22 -20.52 11.60
CA LEU A 462 9.95 -20.15 10.38
C LEU A 462 11.30 -19.49 10.69
N ILE A 463 11.43 -18.84 11.85
CA ILE A 463 12.62 -18.08 12.25
C ILE A 463 13.47 -18.78 13.31
N SER A 464 13.23 -20.07 13.60
CA SER A 464 13.89 -20.81 14.69
C SER A 464 15.41 -20.88 14.59
N ALA A 465 15.99 -20.59 13.41
CA ALA A 465 17.44 -20.39 13.25
C ALA A 465 17.99 -19.24 14.11
N TYR A 466 17.13 -18.32 14.55
CA TYR A 466 17.44 -17.20 15.44
C TYR A 466 17.12 -17.47 16.91
N ASP A 467 16.76 -18.71 17.28
CA ASP A 467 16.58 -19.08 18.69
C ASP A 467 17.94 -19.08 19.40
N GLY A 468 18.00 -18.46 20.58
CA GLY A 468 19.24 -18.33 21.35
C GLY A 468 19.26 -17.14 22.31
N GLU A 469 20.44 -16.84 22.84
CA GLU A 469 20.66 -15.74 23.80
C GLU A 469 20.92 -14.42 23.07
N VAL A 470 20.28 -13.34 23.54
CA VAL A 470 20.58 -11.99 23.06
C VAL A 470 21.89 -11.52 23.68
N VAL A 471 22.97 -11.52 22.88
CA VAL A 471 24.32 -11.13 23.34
C VAL A 471 24.64 -9.66 23.10
N GLY A 472 23.73 -8.92 22.47
CA GLY A 472 23.86 -7.48 22.30
C GLY A 472 22.64 -6.84 21.68
N ASN A 473 22.17 -5.75 22.29
CA ASN A 473 21.16 -4.85 21.74
C ASN A 473 21.83 -3.50 21.53
N GLN A 474 22.03 -3.09 20.28
CA GLN A 474 22.68 -1.82 19.96
C GLN A 474 21.73 -0.88 19.22
N PRO A 475 21.20 0.15 19.90
CA PRO A 475 20.43 1.19 19.24
C PRO A 475 21.34 2.08 18.38
N TYR A 476 20.77 2.57 17.28
CA TYR A 476 21.35 3.60 16.44
C TYR A 476 20.29 4.66 16.14
N MET A 477 20.72 5.91 16.15
CA MET A 477 19.95 7.05 15.67
C MET A 477 20.26 7.29 14.19
N LEU A 478 19.24 7.20 13.35
CA LEU A 478 19.33 7.51 11.92
C LEU A 478 18.97 8.98 11.67
N ARG A 479 19.77 9.62 10.83
CA ARG A 479 19.64 11.03 10.45
C ARG A 479 19.70 11.16 8.94
N ASP A 480 19.12 12.23 8.41
CA ASP A 480 19.21 12.52 6.98
C ASP A 480 20.63 12.95 6.55
N LYS A 481 21.35 13.64 7.44
CA LYS A 481 22.69 14.21 7.21
C LYS A 481 23.65 13.90 8.38
#